data_AF-A0A1Q8QLV7-F1
#
_entry.id   AF-A0A1Q8QLV7-F1
#
_cell.length_a   1.000
_cell.length_b   1.000
_cell.length_c   1.000
_cell.angle_alpha   90.00
_cell.angle_beta   90.00
_cell.angle_gamma   90.00
#
_symmetry.space_group_name_H-M   'P 1'
#
loop_
_entity.id
_entity.type
_entity.pdbx_description
1 polymer ?
#
loop_
_entity_poly.entity_id
_entity_poly.type
_entity_poly.pdbx_seq_one_letter_code
_entity_poly.pdbx_strand_id
1 'polypeptide(L)'
;MKCKKCKSIEATIHVENVGDFCLDCHNDYMVELLGVSKMDDFPKIISGYDADGIMHRFEISNMIMPGFSVWKAEEMEGGYQFEILVKPEENQAVAIEHLHQKILTGLGYKTLIHLSDRYFIDNAIQIDKEQYSLNSVGTCRIQHAEEENQVYLVIDGKNIPLHDFGRALTAFEGFNMDFQIRDLSEEVLGKDIVLRRVSINPDVIIEHFERSLSWFLKGNFLSYKHESACGEALFERIEELELLCKYGNKEGAVEVGKRMKKRLISVEHDTDDFPDYLLKMIDQAIGTTS
;
A
#
# COMPACT_ATOMS: atom_id res chain seq x y z
N MET A 1 -2.75 6.98 31.12
CA MET A 1 -2.04 6.17 32.17
C MET A 1 -0.54 6.28 31.95
N LYS A 2 0.36 6.19 32.95
CA LYS A 2 1.82 6.28 32.70
C LYS A 2 2.43 4.94 32.25
N CYS A 3 3.43 5.00 31.38
CA CYS A 3 4.17 3.83 30.89
C CYS A 3 4.72 2.98 32.04
N LYS A 4 4.49 1.66 31.98
CA LYS A 4 4.93 0.69 32.99
C LYS A 4 6.45 0.69 33.18
N LYS A 5 7.24 0.84 32.12
CA LYS A 5 8.71 0.76 32.11
C LYS A 5 9.36 2.09 32.51
N CYS A 6 9.13 3.18 31.77
CA CYS A 6 9.82 4.45 32.03
C CYS A 6 9.14 5.35 33.08
N LYS A 7 7.85 5.15 33.38
CA LYS A 7 7.03 5.96 34.31
C LYS A 7 6.91 7.46 33.99
N SER A 8 7.61 7.98 32.97
CA SER A 8 7.67 9.41 32.64
C SER A 8 6.65 9.80 31.56
N ILE A 9 6.49 8.98 30.53
CA ILE A 9 5.64 9.25 29.36
C ILE A 9 4.27 8.58 29.54
N GLU A 10 3.23 9.14 28.92
CA GLU A 10 1.92 8.49 28.81
C GLU A 10 2.03 7.18 28.02
N ALA A 11 1.35 6.15 28.51
CA ALA A 11 1.20 4.90 27.80
C ALA A 11 0.11 5.03 26.75
N THR A 12 0.41 4.61 25.53
CA THR A 12 -0.52 4.59 24.39
C THR A 12 -0.73 3.18 23.85
N ILE A 13 0.05 2.20 24.32
CA ILE A 13 0.02 0.82 23.83
C ILE A 13 -0.25 -0.11 25.00
N HIS A 14 -1.32 -0.91 24.91
CA HIS A 14 -1.65 -1.94 25.88
C HIS A 14 -1.22 -3.31 25.34
N VAL A 15 -0.39 -4.03 26.10
CA VAL A 15 -0.05 -5.42 25.79
C VAL A 15 -0.73 -6.32 26.81
N GLU A 16 -1.65 -7.16 26.32
CA GLU A 16 -2.46 -8.04 27.16
C GLU A 16 -1.57 -8.90 28.07
N ASN A 17 -1.91 -8.98 29.36
CA ASN A 17 -1.15 -9.69 30.40
C ASN A 17 0.28 -9.19 30.67
N VAL A 18 0.74 -8.13 30.01
CA VAL A 18 2.07 -7.54 30.23
C VAL A 18 1.95 -6.14 30.82
N GLY A 19 1.08 -5.28 30.29
CA GLY A 19 0.79 -3.94 30.80
C GLY A 19 0.91 -2.84 29.74
N ASP A 20 0.86 -1.58 30.20
CA ASP A 20 0.77 -0.40 29.33
C ASP A 20 2.13 0.26 29.09
N PHE A 21 2.46 0.57 27.84
CA PHE A 21 3.76 1.11 27.43
C PHE A 21 3.62 2.39 26.59
N CYS A 22 4.64 3.25 26.62
CA CYS A 22 4.86 4.21 25.54
C CYS A 22 5.54 3.50 24.35
N LEU A 23 5.54 4.13 23.18
CA LEU A 23 6.08 3.55 21.94
C LEU A 23 7.52 3.03 22.10
N ASP A 24 8.43 3.82 22.66
CA ASP A 24 9.83 3.41 22.81
C ASP A 24 9.98 2.18 23.72
N CYS A 25 9.31 2.20 24.88
CA CYS A 25 9.39 1.09 25.84
C CYS A 25 8.72 -0.18 25.31
N HIS A 26 7.67 -0.04 24.50
CA HIS A 26 7.05 -1.14 23.78
C HIS A 26 8.02 -1.75 22.76
N ASN A 27 8.64 -0.91 21.93
CA ASN A 27 9.58 -1.37 20.92
C ASN A 27 10.80 -2.05 21.54
N ASP A 28 11.36 -1.52 22.63
CA ASP A 28 12.45 -2.18 23.35
C ASP A 28 12.04 -3.59 23.83
N TYR A 29 10.83 -3.74 24.35
CA TYR A 29 10.29 -5.03 24.78
C TYR A 29 10.15 -6.00 23.59
N MET A 30 9.68 -5.53 22.44
CA MET A 30 9.51 -6.36 21.24
C MET A 30 10.85 -6.75 20.61
N VAL A 31 11.84 -5.86 20.61
CA VAL A 31 13.22 -6.13 20.17
C VAL A 31 13.83 -7.28 20.98
N GLU A 32 13.69 -7.23 22.31
CA GLU A 32 14.15 -8.31 23.19
C GLU A 32 13.39 -9.63 22.94
N LEU A 33 12.07 -9.56 22.75
CA LEU A 33 11.22 -10.73 22.53
C LEU A 33 11.49 -11.43 21.19
N LEU A 34 11.71 -10.66 20.13
CA LEU A 34 11.85 -11.16 18.76
C LEU A 34 13.32 -11.40 18.36
N GLY A 35 14.28 -10.87 19.13
CA GLY A 35 15.71 -10.95 18.80
C GLY A 35 16.10 -10.14 17.56
N VAL A 36 15.39 -9.05 17.30
CA VAL A 36 15.60 -8.15 16.15
C VAL A 36 16.33 -6.88 16.57
N SER A 37 16.78 -6.08 15.60
CA SER A 37 17.42 -4.79 15.86
C SER A 37 16.41 -3.65 15.75
N LYS A 38 16.53 -2.66 16.64
CA LYS A 38 15.77 -1.41 16.57
C LYS A 38 16.50 -0.40 15.68
N MET A 39 15.78 0.32 14.84
CA MET A 39 16.30 1.50 14.15
C MET A 39 15.90 2.75 14.96
N ASP A 40 16.85 3.31 15.70
CA ASP A 40 16.62 4.54 16.49
C ASP A 40 17.01 5.81 15.73
N ASP A 41 18.01 5.72 14.85
CA ASP A 41 18.55 6.84 14.08
C ASP A 41 17.80 6.99 12.76
N PHE A 42 16.71 7.76 12.79
CA PHE A 42 15.93 8.10 11.62
C PHE A 42 15.29 9.49 11.75
N PRO A 43 15.01 10.19 10.64
CA PRO A 43 14.33 11.48 10.67
C PRO A 43 12.94 11.33 11.28
N LYS A 44 12.73 11.91 12.46
CA LYS A 44 11.42 11.95 13.14
C LYS A 44 10.42 12.87 12.45
N ILE A 45 10.92 13.81 11.64
CA ILE A 45 10.10 14.71 10.84
C ILE A 45 10.59 14.65 9.39
N ILE A 46 9.66 14.41 8.47
CA ILE A 46 9.87 14.50 7.03
C ILE A 46 9.03 15.66 6.50
N SER A 47 9.52 16.35 5.47
CA SER A 47 8.78 17.42 4.80
C SER A 47 8.74 17.18 3.30
N GLY A 48 7.62 17.50 2.67
CA GLY A 48 7.43 17.37 1.23
C GLY A 48 6.55 18.51 0.70
N TYR A 49 6.64 18.78 -0.60
CA TYR A 49 5.76 19.73 -1.27
C TYR A 49 4.70 18.96 -2.06
N ASP A 50 3.46 19.43 -2.02
CA ASP A 50 2.40 18.90 -2.88
C ASP A 50 2.47 19.46 -4.32
N ALA A 51 1.56 18.98 -5.16
CA ALA A 51 1.43 19.43 -6.55
C ALA A 51 1.17 20.95 -6.71
N ASP A 52 0.68 21.62 -5.66
CA ASP A 52 0.41 23.06 -5.63
C ASP A 52 1.56 23.87 -5.01
N GLY A 53 2.64 23.19 -4.58
CA GLY A 53 3.80 23.81 -3.94
C GLY A 53 3.61 24.14 -2.46
N ILE A 54 2.60 23.57 -1.81
CA ILE A 54 2.35 23.71 -0.37
C ILE A 54 3.25 22.72 0.39
N MET A 55 3.91 23.20 1.44
CA MET A 55 4.78 22.38 2.27
C MET A 55 3.96 21.62 3.33
N HIS A 56 4.14 20.32 3.36
CA HIS A 56 3.56 19.40 4.34
C HIS A 56 4.67 18.84 5.24
N ARG A 57 4.36 18.65 6.53
CA ARG A 57 5.29 18.09 7.53
C ARG A 57 4.67 16.89 8.21
N PHE A 58 5.44 15.82 8.31
CA PHE A 58 5.00 14.53 8.82
C PHE A 58 5.83 14.12 10.01
N GLU A 59 5.18 13.74 11.11
CA GLU A 59 5.80 13.01 12.20
C GLU A 59 5.91 11.53 11.83
N ILE A 60 7.12 10.98 11.97
CA ILE A 60 7.43 9.59 11.62
C ILE A 60 7.54 8.76 12.90
N SER A 61 6.80 7.66 12.93
CA SER A 61 6.87 6.66 14.00
C SER A 61 7.07 5.26 13.44
N ASN A 62 7.66 4.39 14.25
CA ASN A 62 7.76 2.96 13.98
C ASN A 62 7.23 2.19 15.20
N MET A 63 6.30 1.27 14.99
CA MET A 63 5.84 0.32 15.98
C MET A 63 6.21 -1.11 15.57
N ILE A 64 7.05 -1.78 16.38
CA ILE A 64 7.43 -3.17 16.14
C ILE A 64 6.40 -4.08 16.79
N MET A 65 5.82 -5.01 16.03
CA MET A 65 4.88 -6.01 16.52
C MET A 65 5.30 -7.42 16.07
N PRO A 66 4.77 -8.49 16.71
CA PRO A 66 5.01 -9.85 16.23
C PRO A 66 4.57 -10.01 14.76
N GLY A 67 5.53 -10.30 13.89
CA GLY A 67 5.31 -10.53 12.46
C GLY A 67 5.45 -9.31 11.55
N PHE A 68 5.35 -8.08 12.08
CA PHE A 68 5.49 -6.86 11.28
C PHE A 68 5.91 -5.62 12.09
N SER A 69 6.60 -4.71 11.41
CA SER A 69 6.93 -3.36 11.86
C SER A 69 6.07 -2.38 11.06
N VAL A 70 5.34 -1.52 11.77
CA VAL A 70 4.49 -0.48 11.18
C VAL A 70 5.25 0.82 11.17
N TRP A 71 5.64 1.29 10.00
CA TRP A 71 6.16 2.65 9.83
C TRP A 71 5.02 3.57 9.40
N LYS A 72 4.84 4.66 10.13
CA LYS A 72 3.71 5.58 9.96
C LYS A 72 4.20 7.01 9.83
N ALA A 73 3.60 7.74 8.90
CA ALA A 73 3.75 9.17 8.73
C ALA A 73 2.39 9.83 8.97
N GLU A 74 2.31 10.71 9.96
CA GLU A 74 1.13 11.52 10.25
C GLU A 74 1.44 12.98 10.03
N GLU A 75 0.62 13.65 9.22
CA GLU A 75 0.77 15.07 8.99
C GLU A 75 0.50 15.88 10.27
N MET A 76 1.40 16.81 10.59
CA MET A 76 1.31 17.60 11.81
C MET A 76 0.18 18.65 11.78
N GLU A 77 -0.07 19.23 10.61
CA GLU A 77 -1.04 20.32 10.39
C GLU A 77 -1.98 20.00 9.23
N GLY A 78 -2.50 18.77 9.20
CA GLY A 78 -3.46 18.33 8.19
C GLY A 78 -3.89 16.88 8.38
N GLY A 79 -4.53 16.31 7.37
CA GLY A 79 -5.14 14.98 7.44
C GLY A 79 -4.37 13.89 6.68
N TYR A 80 -3.25 14.18 6.02
CA TYR A 80 -2.52 13.14 5.30
C TYR A 80 -1.94 12.10 6.28
N GLN A 81 -2.09 10.82 5.93
CA GLN A 81 -1.47 9.72 6.65
C GLN A 81 -0.98 8.67 5.67
N PHE A 82 0.21 8.14 5.91
CA PHE A 82 0.81 7.07 5.13
C PHE A 82 1.38 6.01 6.05
N GLU A 83 1.24 4.74 5.68
CA GLU A 83 1.80 3.61 6.41
C GLU A 83 2.52 2.67 5.47
N ILE A 84 3.49 1.93 5.98
CA ILE A 84 4.03 0.73 5.34
C ILE A 84 4.19 -0.37 6.39
N LEU A 85 4.09 -1.61 5.94
CA LEU A 85 4.29 -2.80 6.75
C LEU A 85 5.48 -3.57 6.19
N VAL A 86 6.46 -3.84 7.05
CA VAL A 86 7.64 -4.65 6.73
C VAL A 86 7.82 -5.69 7.83
N LYS A 87 8.56 -6.77 7.59
CA LYS A 87 8.89 -7.68 8.68
C LYS A 87 9.91 -7.02 9.63
N PRO A 88 9.90 -7.33 10.93
CA PRO A 88 10.86 -6.76 11.87
C PRO A 88 12.32 -7.11 11.54
N GLU A 89 12.56 -8.25 10.90
CA GLU A 89 13.88 -8.73 10.51
C GLU A 89 14.39 -8.10 9.19
N GLU A 90 13.50 -7.44 8.43
CA GLU A 90 13.85 -6.78 7.17
C GLU A 90 14.63 -5.48 7.40
N ASN A 91 15.23 -4.97 6.34
CA ASN A 91 16.01 -3.74 6.39
C ASN A 91 15.10 -2.52 6.61
N GLN A 92 15.02 -2.07 7.86
CA GLN A 92 14.18 -0.94 8.27
C GLN A 92 14.59 0.40 7.63
N ALA A 93 15.84 0.55 7.17
CA ALA A 93 16.26 1.74 6.44
C ALA A 93 15.62 1.82 5.04
N VAL A 94 15.45 0.67 4.38
CA VAL A 94 14.72 0.60 3.10
C VAL A 94 13.24 0.91 3.31
N ALA A 95 12.68 0.45 4.44
CA ALA A 95 11.30 0.76 4.80
C ALA A 95 11.08 2.28 4.91
N ILE A 96 11.90 3.01 5.67
CA ILE A 96 11.69 4.47 5.79
C ILE A 96 11.89 5.22 4.47
N GLU A 97 12.82 4.78 3.61
CA GLU A 97 12.96 5.33 2.26
C GLU A 97 11.70 5.11 1.42
N HIS A 98 11.10 3.92 1.53
CA HIS A 98 9.85 3.58 0.85
C HIS A 98 8.68 4.41 1.39
N LEU A 99 8.56 4.60 2.70
CA LEU A 99 7.56 5.50 3.30
C LEU A 99 7.72 6.93 2.76
N HIS A 100 8.96 7.42 2.64
CA HIS A 100 9.23 8.74 2.07
C HIS A 100 8.78 8.83 0.60
N GLN A 101 9.08 7.83 -0.23
CA GLN A 101 8.60 7.80 -1.61
C GLN A 101 7.07 7.80 -1.66
N LYS A 102 6.42 7.01 -0.80
CA LYS A 102 4.96 6.95 -0.71
C LYS A 102 4.32 8.30 -0.34
N ILE A 103 4.94 9.05 0.58
CA ILE A 103 4.54 10.43 0.90
C ILE A 103 4.61 11.30 -0.36
N LEU A 104 5.75 11.28 -1.07
CA LEU A 104 5.94 12.09 -2.28
C LEU A 104 4.94 11.73 -3.37
N THR A 105 4.66 10.44 -3.58
CA THR A 105 3.65 9.97 -4.54
C THR A 105 2.26 10.46 -4.16
N GLY A 106 1.89 10.37 -2.88
CA GLY A 106 0.57 10.81 -2.38
C GLY A 106 0.37 12.33 -2.42
N LEU A 107 1.44 13.10 -2.26
CA LEU A 107 1.43 14.57 -2.38
C LEU A 107 1.46 15.05 -3.85
N GLY A 108 2.04 14.24 -4.74
CA GLY A 108 2.25 14.59 -6.15
C GLY A 108 0.99 14.57 -7.03
N TYR A 109 -0.15 14.10 -6.51
CA TYR A 109 -1.42 14.09 -7.23
C TYR A 109 -2.58 14.48 -6.33
N LYS A 110 -3.33 15.50 -6.74
CA LYS A 110 -4.51 15.98 -6.01
C LYS A 110 -5.77 15.30 -6.51
N THR A 111 -6.58 14.84 -5.58
CA THR A 111 -7.94 14.36 -5.87
C THR A 111 -8.92 15.54 -5.97
N LEU A 112 -8.68 16.62 -5.25
CA LEU A 112 -9.44 17.86 -5.30
C LEU A 112 -8.84 18.83 -6.31
N ILE A 113 -9.71 19.51 -7.05
CA ILE A 113 -9.35 20.62 -7.93
C ILE A 113 -9.91 21.89 -7.31
N HIS A 114 -9.04 22.85 -7.03
CA HIS A 114 -9.48 24.17 -6.55
C HIS A 114 -10.29 24.88 -7.63
N LEU A 115 -11.46 25.41 -7.25
CA LEU A 115 -12.35 26.17 -8.12
C LEU A 115 -12.28 27.65 -7.76
N SER A 116 -12.52 28.51 -8.74
CA SER A 116 -12.53 29.95 -8.51
C SER A 116 -13.66 30.37 -7.56
N ASP A 117 -13.33 31.18 -6.56
CA ASP A 117 -14.32 31.76 -5.61
C ASP A 117 -15.15 32.91 -6.18
N ARG A 118 -15.03 33.19 -7.48
CA ARG A 118 -15.79 34.26 -8.13
C ARG A 118 -17.29 33.98 -8.15
N TYR A 119 -17.67 32.71 -8.24
CA TYR A 119 -19.06 32.27 -8.29
C TYR A 119 -19.25 31.08 -7.35
N PHE A 120 -20.37 31.08 -6.64
CA PHE A 120 -20.76 29.92 -5.84
C PHE A 120 -21.18 28.78 -6.77
N ILE A 121 -20.62 27.59 -6.54
CA ILE A 121 -20.92 26.38 -7.30
C ILE A 121 -21.60 25.39 -6.35
N ASP A 122 -22.90 25.15 -6.59
CA ASP A 122 -23.74 24.35 -5.69
C ASP A 122 -23.24 22.91 -5.51
N ASN A 123 -22.71 22.32 -6.58
CA ASN A 123 -22.15 20.98 -6.56
C ASN A 123 -20.65 20.92 -6.20
N ALA A 124 -20.04 22.02 -5.74
CA ALA A 124 -18.69 21.97 -5.22
C ALA A 124 -18.67 21.48 -3.76
N ILE A 125 -17.54 20.87 -3.38
CA ILE A 125 -17.19 20.61 -2.00
C ILE A 125 -16.76 21.94 -1.37
N GLN A 126 -17.37 22.29 -0.24
CA GLN A 126 -17.17 23.56 0.45
C GLN A 126 -16.43 23.30 1.76
N ILE A 127 -15.16 23.71 1.85
CA ILE A 127 -14.34 23.52 3.06
C ILE A 127 -13.53 24.80 3.29
N ASP A 128 -13.48 25.29 4.52
CA ASP A 128 -12.66 26.44 4.91
C ASP A 128 -12.86 27.72 4.06
N LYS A 129 -14.07 27.90 3.53
CA LYS A 129 -14.48 28.98 2.60
C LYS A 129 -13.90 28.87 1.18
N GLU A 130 -13.30 27.74 0.86
CA GLU A 130 -12.78 27.39 -0.45
C GLU A 130 -13.74 26.39 -1.14
N GLN A 131 -13.69 26.36 -2.47
CA GLN A 131 -14.54 25.50 -3.29
C GLN A 131 -13.70 24.50 -4.09
N TYR A 132 -14.11 23.25 -4.10
CA TYR A 132 -13.40 22.18 -4.81
C TYR A 132 -14.32 21.33 -5.68
N SER A 133 -13.85 20.90 -6.84
CA SER A 133 -14.41 19.75 -7.56
C SER A 133 -13.53 18.51 -7.39
N LEU A 134 -14.02 17.37 -7.83
CA LEU A 134 -13.27 16.12 -7.86
C LEU A 134 -12.56 15.94 -9.21
N ASN A 135 -11.33 15.44 -9.19
CA ASN A 135 -10.74 14.79 -10.35
C ASN A 135 -11.46 13.47 -10.67
N SER A 136 -11.35 12.99 -11.92
CA SER A 136 -11.93 11.71 -12.34
C SER A 136 -11.18 10.48 -11.77
N VAL A 137 -9.98 10.70 -11.25
CA VAL A 137 -9.17 9.71 -10.54
C VAL A 137 -8.74 10.35 -9.23
N GLY A 138 -8.73 9.57 -8.16
CA GLY A 138 -8.35 10.08 -6.84
C GLY A 138 -8.36 9.00 -5.78
N THR A 139 -7.86 9.37 -4.60
CA THR A 139 -7.82 8.50 -3.44
C THR A 139 -8.39 9.25 -2.23
N CYS A 140 -8.98 8.50 -1.32
CA CYS A 140 -9.46 9.04 -0.06
C CYS A 140 -9.22 8.01 1.06
N ARG A 141 -9.05 8.50 2.28
CA ARG A 141 -9.06 7.65 3.47
C ARG A 141 -10.41 7.79 4.16
N ILE A 142 -11.03 6.66 4.50
CA ILE A 142 -12.25 6.67 5.29
C ILE A 142 -11.87 6.86 6.76
N GLN A 143 -12.43 7.86 7.42
CA GLN A 143 -12.21 8.14 8.83
C GLN A 143 -13.55 8.27 9.56
N HIS A 144 -13.67 7.62 10.71
CA HIS A 144 -14.80 7.80 11.62
C HIS A 144 -14.37 8.72 12.77
N ALA A 145 -15.06 9.85 12.91
CA ALA A 145 -14.92 10.74 14.04
C ALA A 145 -15.89 10.28 15.12
N GLU A 146 -15.39 9.56 16.14
CA GLU A 146 -16.22 8.97 17.20
C GLU A 146 -17.02 10.03 17.97
N GLU A 147 -16.41 11.18 18.27
CA GLU A 147 -17.04 12.27 19.03
C GLU A 147 -18.30 12.83 18.35
N GLU A 148 -18.26 12.91 17.03
CA GLU A 148 -19.35 13.44 16.18
C GLU A 148 -20.26 12.32 15.68
N ASN A 149 -19.84 11.06 15.86
CA ASN A 149 -20.42 9.87 15.25
C ASN A 149 -20.63 10.04 13.72
N GLN A 150 -19.64 10.62 13.06
CA GLN A 150 -19.71 10.97 11.64
C GLN A 150 -18.54 10.35 10.86
N VAL A 151 -18.84 9.89 9.64
CA VAL A 151 -17.84 9.37 8.71
C VAL A 151 -17.45 10.46 7.73
N TYR A 152 -16.14 10.62 7.57
CA TYR A 152 -15.49 11.54 6.65
C TYR A 152 -14.65 10.76 5.63
N LEU A 153 -14.51 11.36 4.45
CA LEU A 153 -13.46 11.02 3.51
C LEU A 153 -12.34 12.04 3.68
N VAL A 154 -11.18 11.60 4.12
CA VAL A 154 -9.98 12.45 4.13
C VAL A 154 -9.41 12.46 2.73
N ILE A 155 -9.49 13.61 2.05
CA ILE A 155 -9.03 13.81 0.68
C ILE A 155 -8.07 14.99 0.67
N ASP A 156 -6.87 14.78 0.17
CA ASP A 156 -5.80 15.79 0.11
C ASP A 156 -5.58 16.53 1.46
N GLY A 157 -5.60 15.75 2.55
CA GLY A 157 -5.45 16.22 3.92
C GLY A 157 -6.69 16.90 4.52
N LYS A 158 -7.84 16.90 3.84
CA LYS A 158 -9.07 17.58 4.28
C LYS A 158 -10.18 16.59 4.60
N ASN A 159 -10.89 16.81 5.71
CA ASN A 159 -12.06 16.00 6.08
C ASN A 159 -13.29 16.42 5.28
N ILE A 160 -13.76 15.53 4.40
CA ILE A 160 -14.91 15.76 3.54
C ILE A 160 -16.10 14.93 4.04
N PRO A 161 -17.24 15.56 4.39
CA PRO A 161 -18.45 14.84 4.69
C PRO A 161 -18.92 14.01 3.49
N LEU A 162 -19.43 12.79 3.74
CA LEU A 162 -19.92 11.91 2.66
C LEU A 162 -21.00 12.57 1.79
N HIS A 163 -21.84 13.44 2.36
CA HIS A 163 -22.89 14.12 1.62
C HIS A 163 -22.34 15.19 0.66
N ASP A 164 -21.25 15.88 1.03
CA ASP A 164 -20.58 16.85 0.15
C ASP A 164 -19.86 16.14 -1.00
N PHE A 165 -19.19 15.02 -0.70
CA PHE A 165 -18.61 14.17 -1.73
C PHE A 165 -19.69 13.66 -2.69
N GLY A 166 -20.80 13.14 -2.16
CA GLY A 166 -21.94 12.68 -2.96
C GLY A 166 -22.55 13.79 -3.84
N ARG A 167 -22.62 15.02 -3.34
CA ARG A 167 -23.07 16.19 -4.12
C ARG A 167 -22.09 16.51 -5.25
N ALA A 168 -20.79 16.42 -5.02
CA ALA A 168 -19.78 16.64 -6.06
C ALA A 168 -19.79 15.60 -7.18
N LEU A 169 -20.24 14.37 -6.90
CA LEU A 169 -20.41 13.35 -7.94
C LEU A 169 -21.45 13.70 -9.01
N THR A 170 -22.33 14.69 -8.77
CA THR A 170 -23.27 15.18 -9.78
C THR A 170 -22.60 15.75 -11.03
N ALA A 171 -21.33 16.18 -10.92
CA ALA A 171 -20.52 16.57 -12.08
C ALA A 171 -20.23 15.40 -13.05
N PHE A 172 -20.42 14.15 -12.59
CA PHE A 172 -20.21 12.91 -13.36
C PHE A 172 -21.55 12.21 -13.66
N GLU A 173 -22.64 12.96 -13.83
CA GLU A 173 -23.93 12.39 -14.23
C GLU A 173 -23.80 11.59 -15.55
N GLY A 174 -24.26 10.33 -15.54
CA GLY A 174 -24.20 9.42 -16.68
C GLY A 174 -22.91 8.59 -16.78
N PHE A 175 -21.97 8.72 -15.84
CA PHE A 175 -20.74 7.94 -15.79
C PHE A 175 -20.86 6.75 -14.82
N ASN A 176 -19.94 5.78 -14.93
CA ASN A 176 -19.80 4.68 -13.98
C ASN A 176 -18.68 4.98 -12.98
N MET A 177 -18.90 4.67 -11.71
CA MET A 177 -17.89 4.77 -10.64
C MET A 177 -17.43 3.37 -10.24
N ASP A 178 -16.14 3.08 -10.45
CA ASP A 178 -15.46 1.90 -9.91
C ASP A 178 -14.71 2.29 -8.62
N PHE A 179 -14.71 1.42 -7.60
CA PHE A 179 -13.97 1.68 -6.35
C PHE A 179 -13.24 0.43 -5.84
N GLN A 180 -12.18 0.66 -5.08
CA GLN A 180 -11.40 -0.38 -4.40
C GLN A 180 -11.03 0.12 -3.01
N ILE A 181 -11.32 -0.69 -1.98
CA ILE A 181 -10.90 -0.43 -0.60
C ILE A 181 -9.60 -1.18 -0.35
N ARG A 182 -8.61 -0.47 0.19
CA ARG A 182 -7.22 -0.93 0.36
C ARG A 182 -6.73 -0.56 1.75
N ASP A 183 -5.81 -1.35 2.29
CA ASP A 183 -5.15 -1.03 3.54
C ASP A 183 -4.23 0.19 3.37
N LEU A 184 -4.02 0.95 4.44
CA LEU A 184 -3.17 2.14 4.40
C LEU A 184 -1.71 1.81 4.12
N SER A 185 -1.28 0.57 4.38
CA SER A 185 0.05 0.07 4.06
C SER A 185 0.31 -0.04 2.56
N GLU A 186 -0.73 -0.07 1.73
CA GLU A 186 -0.63 -0.29 0.28
C GLU A 186 -0.28 0.97 -0.51
N GLU A 187 0.28 0.79 -1.70
CA GLU A 187 0.67 1.90 -2.57
C GLU A 187 -0.47 2.87 -2.88
N VAL A 188 -0.17 4.17 -2.81
CA VAL A 188 -1.13 5.22 -3.13
C VAL A 188 -1.27 5.39 -4.64
N LEU A 189 -2.44 5.87 -5.10
CA LEU A 189 -2.62 6.23 -6.51
C LEU A 189 -1.83 7.50 -6.79
N GLY A 190 -0.72 7.36 -7.52
CA GLY A 190 0.05 8.49 -8.06
C GLY A 190 -0.59 9.08 -9.31
N LYS A 191 0.01 10.18 -9.81
CA LYS A 191 -0.48 10.96 -10.96
C LYS A 191 -0.74 10.15 -12.24
N ASP A 192 0.10 9.16 -12.50
CA ASP A 192 0.07 8.35 -13.72
C ASP A 192 -0.45 6.92 -13.46
N ILE A 193 -1.22 6.74 -12.38
CA ILE A 193 -1.76 5.45 -11.95
C ILE A 193 -3.29 5.50 -11.98
N VAL A 194 -3.90 4.46 -12.54
CA VAL A 194 -5.35 4.29 -12.59
C VAL A 194 -5.76 2.92 -12.04
N LEU A 195 -7.00 2.81 -11.58
CA LEU A 195 -7.58 1.51 -11.25
C LEU A 195 -7.73 0.69 -12.53
N ARG A 196 -7.01 -0.42 -12.61
CA ARG A 196 -7.09 -1.36 -13.73
C ARG A 196 -8.03 -2.51 -13.36
N ARG A 197 -9.00 -2.78 -14.23
CA ARG A 197 -9.81 -4.01 -14.14
C ARG A 197 -8.96 -5.20 -14.56
N VAL A 198 -8.77 -6.14 -13.65
CA VAL A 198 -8.02 -7.38 -13.84
C VAL A 198 -8.88 -8.55 -13.43
N SER A 199 -8.79 -9.65 -14.19
CA SER A 199 -9.49 -10.89 -13.84
C SER A 199 -8.66 -11.66 -12.83
N ILE A 200 -9.24 -11.93 -11.67
CA ILE A 200 -8.65 -12.84 -10.67
C ILE A 200 -9.12 -14.29 -10.86
N ASN A 201 -9.68 -14.63 -12.02
CA ASN A 201 -10.10 -16.00 -12.30
C ASN A 201 -8.86 -16.92 -12.42
N PRO A 202 -8.77 -18.01 -11.63
CA PRO A 202 -7.63 -18.93 -11.66
C PRO A 202 -7.23 -19.44 -13.06
N ASP A 203 -8.21 -19.78 -13.89
CA ASP A 203 -7.96 -20.33 -15.23
C ASP A 203 -7.43 -19.24 -16.18
N VAL A 204 -7.93 -18.02 -16.05
CA VAL A 204 -7.47 -16.86 -16.85
C VAL A 204 -6.02 -16.51 -16.49
N ILE A 205 -5.67 -16.53 -15.20
CA ILE A 205 -4.30 -16.26 -14.73
C ILE A 205 -3.33 -17.31 -15.29
N ILE A 206 -3.70 -18.61 -15.21
CA ILE A 206 -2.88 -19.68 -15.77
C ILE A 206 -2.77 -19.55 -17.30
N GLU A 207 -3.85 -19.22 -18.00
CA GLU A 207 -3.80 -19.01 -19.45
C GLU A 207 -2.84 -17.87 -19.82
N HIS A 208 -2.93 -16.74 -19.11
CA HIS A 208 -2.02 -15.61 -19.32
C HIS A 208 -0.57 -15.98 -19.03
N PHE A 209 -0.32 -16.70 -17.93
CA PHE A 209 1.00 -17.18 -17.56
C PHE A 209 1.61 -18.09 -18.64
N GLU A 210 0.88 -19.11 -19.07
CA GLU A 210 1.34 -20.04 -20.13
C GLU A 210 1.57 -19.30 -21.45
N ARG A 211 0.68 -18.37 -21.81
CA ARG A 211 0.82 -17.56 -23.02
C ARG A 211 2.10 -16.70 -22.96
N SER A 212 2.32 -15.99 -21.86
CA SER A 212 3.53 -15.18 -21.66
C SER A 212 4.81 -16.04 -21.70
N LEU A 213 4.82 -17.17 -21.00
CA LEU A 213 5.96 -18.10 -21.03
C LEU A 213 6.23 -18.60 -22.45
N SER A 214 5.18 -18.98 -23.20
CA SER A 214 5.31 -19.54 -24.55
C SER A 214 6.00 -18.62 -25.56
N TRP A 215 5.95 -17.29 -25.37
CA TRP A 215 6.61 -16.33 -26.27
C TRP A 215 8.14 -16.44 -26.27
N PHE A 216 8.72 -16.96 -25.19
CA PHE A 216 10.17 -17.07 -25.01
C PHE A 216 10.68 -18.49 -25.22
N LEU A 217 9.79 -19.49 -25.28
CA LEU A 217 10.16 -20.88 -25.46
C LEU A 217 10.25 -21.25 -26.94
N LYS A 218 11.31 -22.00 -27.28
CA LYS A 218 11.36 -22.75 -28.54
C LYS A 218 11.03 -24.22 -28.25
N GLY A 219 9.75 -24.57 -28.42
CA GLY A 219 9.24 -25.84 -27.90
C GLY A 219 9.08 -25.75 -26.38
N ASN A 220 9.83 -26.55 -25.62
CA ASN A 220 9.86 -26.49 -24.16
C ASN A 220 11.20 -25.98 -23.60
N PHE A 221 12.02 -25.36 -24.46
CA PHE A 221 13.35 -24.89 -24.09
C PHE A 221 13.42 -23.36 -24.05
N LEU A 222 13.96 -22.82 -22.95
CA LEU A 222 14.30 -21.41 -22.74
C LEU A 222 15.81 -21.21 -22.92
N SER A 223 16.20 -20.34 -23.85
CA SER A 223 17.61 -19.95 -24.00
C SER A 223 17.97 -18.82 -23.04
N TYR A 224 19.19 -18.83 -22.50
CA TYR A 224 19.78 -17.79 -21.66
C TYR A 224 19.64 -16.38 -22.26
N LYS A 225 19.60 -16.26 -23.60
CA LYS A 225 19.40 -14.99 -24.31
C LYS A 225 18.04 -14.33 -24.05
N HIS A 226 17.05 -15.12 -23.66
CA HIS A 226 15.67 -14.69 -23.44
C HIS A 226 15.26 -14.77 -21.97
N GLU A 227 16.13 -15.29 -21.10
CA GLU A 227 15.83 -15.50 -19.69
C GLU A 227 15.38 -14.21 -18.99
N SER A 228 16.17 -13.14 -19.09
CA SER A 228 15.86 -11.86 -18.43
C SER A 228 14.50 -11.31 -18.89
N ALA A 229 14.25 -11.29 -20.20
CA ALA A 229 13.00 -10.80 -20.76
C ALA A 229 11.81 -11.70 -20.39
N CYS A 230 12.03 -13.01 -20.28
CA CYS A 230 11.02 -13.96 -19.82
C CYS A 230 10.68 -13.71 -18.34
N GLY A 231 11.68 -13.54 -17.49
CA GLY A 231 11.51 -13.21 -16.07
C GLY A 231 10.68 -11.93 -15.89
N GLU A 232 11.05 -10.86 -16.59
CA GLU A 232 10.32 -9.59 -16.59
C GLU A 232 8.85 -9.76 -17.01
N ALA A 233 8.59 -10.48 -18.10
CA ALA A 233 7.23 -10.71 -18.58
C ALA A 233 6.38 -11.58 -17.63
N LEU A 234 7.02 -12.45 -16.85
CA LEU A 234 6.35 -13.31 -15.87
C LEU A 234 6.12 -12.61 -14.54
N PHE A 235 6.81 -11.51 -14.21
CA PHE A 235 6.52 -10.72 -13.02
C PHE A 235 5.08 -10.21 -13.02
N GLU A 236 4.62 -9.61 -14.13
CA GLU A 236 3.22 -9.16 -14.25
C GLU A 236 2.20 -10.30 -14.04
N ARG A 237 2.58 -11.54 -14.37
CA ARG A 237 1.71 -12.72 -14.20
C ARG A 237 1.73 -13.22 -12.76
N ILE A 238 2.83 -13.02 -12.04
CA ILE A 238 2.91 -13.29 -10.60
C ILE A 238 2.13 -12.23 -9.81
N GLU A 239 2.14 -10.96 -10.24
CA GLU A 239 1.27 -9.92 -9.68
C GLU A 239 -0.22 -10.28 -9.81
N GLU A 240 -0.63 -10.91 -10.92
CA GLU A 240 -2.01 -11.43 -11.07
C GLU A 240 -2.32 -12.53 -10.02
N LEU A 241 -1.35 -13.38 -9.69
CA LEU A 241 -1.48 -14.37 -8.60
C LEU A 241 -1.58 -13.69 -7.23
N GLU A 242 -0.80 -12.64 -6.97
CA GLU A 242 -0.90 -11.86 -5.72
C GLU A 242 -2.29 -11.23 -5.55
N LEU A 243 -2.84 -10.70 -6.63
CA LEU A 243 -4.21 -10.17 -6.64
C LEU A 243 -5.25 -11.27 -6.36
N LEU A 244 -5.07 -12.48 -6.90
CA LEU A 244 -5.91 -13.62 -6.57
C LEU A 244 -5.75 -14.05 -5.11
N CYS A 245 -4.53 -14.05 -4.56
CA CYS A 245 -4.29 -14.35 -3.14
C CYS A 245 -5.01 -13.36 -2.23
N LYS A 246 -5.07 -12.09 -2.65
CA LYS A 246 -5.63 -10.99 -1.88
C LYS A 246 -7.15 -10.88 -1.95
N TYR A 247 -7.71 -10.95 -3.16
CA TYR A 247 -9.14 -10.69 -3.41
C TYR A 247 -9.94 -11.96 -3.73
N GLY A 248 -9.26 -13.08 -3.98
CA GLY A 248 -9.88 -14.33 -4.38
C GLY A 248 -9.91 -15.39 -3.29
N ASN A 249 -10.07 -16.64 -3.72
CA ASN A 249 -10.06 -17.79 -2.82
C ASN A 249 -8.62 -18.25 -2.57
N LYS A 250 -8.22 -18.32 -1.29
CA LYS A 250 -6.87 -18.72 -0.86
C LYS A 250 -6.45 -20.11 -1.33
N GLU A 251 -7.33 -21.12 -1.26
CA GLU A 251 -7.03 -22.47 -1.73
C GLU A 251 -6.82 -22.49 -3.26
N GLY A 252 -7.66 -21.75 -3.99
CA GLY A 252 -7.52 -21.58 -5.43
C GLY A 252 -6.20 -20.90 -5.81
N ALA A 253 -5.81 -19.86 -5.07
CA ALA A 253 -4.54 -19.15 -5.27
C ALA A 253 -3.32 -20.05 -5.05
N VAL A 254 -3.32 -20.84 -3.97
CA VAL A 254 -2.26 -21.82 -3.69
C VAL A 254 -2.16 -22.86 -4.81
N GLU A 255 -3.28 -23.33 -5.34
CA GLU A 255 -3.27 -24.29 -6.46
C GLU A 255 -2.73 -23.67 -7.75
N VAL A 256 -3.11 -22.43 -8.07
CA VAL A 256 -2.55 -21.67 -9.21
C VAL A 256 -1.04 -21.52 -9.05
N GLY A 257 -0.57 -21.09 -7.87
CA GLY A 257 0.86 -20.95 -7.59
C GLY A 257 1.62 -22.27 -7.76
N LYS A 258 1.08 -23.38 -7.23
CA LYS A 258 1.66 -24.73 -7.44
C LYS A 258 1.73 -25.11 -8.91
N ARG A 259 0.69 -24.81 -9.70
CA ARG A 259 0.68 -25.08 -11.14
C ARG A 259 1.73 -24.25 -11.88
N MET A 260 1.85 -22.96 -11.60
CA MET A 260 2.88 -22.08 -12.16
C MET A 260 4.29 -22.59 -11.83
N LYS A 261 4.56 -22.93 -10.56
CA LYS A 261 5.86 -23.49 -10.14
C LYS A 261 6.18 -24.79 -10.86
N LYS A 262 5.22 -25.74 -10.90
CA LYS A 262 5.38 -27.01 -11.60
C LYS A 262 5.71 -26.78 -13.08
N ARG A 263 5.06 -25.81 -13.71
CA ARG A 263 5.33 -25.46 -15.10
C ARG A 263 6.74 -24.92 -15.28
N LEU A 264 7.18 -23.96 -14.45
CA LEU A 264 8.53 -23.40 -14.53
C LEU A 264 9.62 -24.47 -14.40
N ILE A 265 9.49 -25.35 -13.41
CA ILE A 265 10.44 -26.46 -13.17
C ILE A 265 10.52 -27.43 -14.37
N SER A 266 9.43 -27.54 -15.15
CA SER A 266 9.38 -28.44 -16.30
C SER A 266 10.00 -27.87 -17.59
N VAL A 267 10.35 -26.58 -17.62
CA VAL A 267 10.98 -25.95 -18.78
C VAL A 267 12.46 -26.34 -18.83
N GLU A 268 12.95 -26.76 -19.98
CA GLU A 268 14.38 -27.00 -20.19
C GLU A 268 15.09 -25.67 -20.41
N HIS A 269 16.30 -25.50 -19.87
CA HIS A 269 17.06 -24.25 -20.03
C HIS A 269 18.57 -24.49 -19.99
N ASP A 270 19.33 -23.52 -20.49
CA ASP A 270 20.81 -23.47 -20.48
C ASP A 270 21.38 -22.35 -19.60
N THR A 271 20.61 -21.92 -18.60
CA THR A 271 20.98 -20.92 -17.59
C THR A 271 21.02 -21.54 -16.19
N ASP A 272 21.83 -20.96 -15.31
CA ASP A 272 22.00 -21.40 -13.92
C ASP A 272 20.95 -20.77 -12.97
N ASP A 273 20.35 -19.63 -13.34
CA ASP A 273 19.54 -18.82 -12.43
C ASP A 273 18.01 -19.03 -12.59
N PHE A 274 17.57 -19.52 -13.74
CA PHE A 274 16.17 -19.87 -13.98
C PHE A 274 15.84 -21.28 -13.45
N PRO A 275 14.66 -21.53 -12.85
CA PRO A 275 13.58 -20.59 -12.54
C PRO A 275 13.59 -20.06 -11.09
N ASP A 276 14.70 -20.17 -10.36
CA ASP A 276 14.75 -20.05 -8.89
C ASP A 276 14.17 -18.74 -8.35
N TYR A 277 14.46 -17.61 -9.00
CA TYR A 277 13.94 -16.31 -8.58
C TYR A 277 12.41 -16.24 -8.67
N LEU A 278 11.84 -16.72 -9.78
CA LEU A 278 10.39 -16.75 -10.01
C LEU A 278 9.70 -17.71 -9.02
N LEU A 279 10.33 -18.84 -8.70
CA LEU A 279 9.80 -19.78 -7.69
C LEU A 279 9.69 -19.11 -6.32
N LYS A 280 10.72 -18.36 -5.91
CA LYS A 280 10.71 -17.61 -4.65
C LYS A 280 9.60 -16.56 -4.61
N MET A 281 9.40 -15.83 -5.70
CA MET A 281 8.31 -14.84 -5.79
C MET A 281 6.93 -15.50 -5.67
N ILE A 282 6.71 -16.63 -6.35
CA ILE A 282 5.44 -17.37 -6.23
C ILE A 282 5.23 -17.87 -4.79
N ASP A 283 6.28 -18.37 -4.14
CA ASP A 283 6.23 -18.81 -2.74
C ASP A 283 5.91 -17.66 -1.78
N GLN A 284 6.48 -16.49 -2.01
CA GLN A 284 6.17 -15.27 -1.27
C GLN A 284 4.70 -14.87 -1.47
N ALA A 285 4.21 -14.86 -2.72
CA ALA A 285 2.84 -14.50 -3.05
C ALA A 285 1.81 -15.39 -2.36
N ILE A 286 2.01 -16.72 -2.34
CA ILE A 286 1.07 -17.67 -1.72
C ILE A 286 1.31 -17.88 -0.22
N GLY A 287 2.29 -17.20 0.38
CA GLY A 287 2.62 -17.28 1.80
C GLY A 287 3.24 -18.61 2.22
N THR A 288 3.88 -19.34 1.31
CA THR A 288 4.67 -20.55 1.61
C THR A 288 6.15 -20.23 1.62
N THR A 289 6.61 -19.41 2.56
CA THR A 289 8.04 -19.36 2.88
C THR A 289 8.41 -20.59 3.71
N SER A 290 9.07 -21.56 3.06
CA SER A 290 9.79 -22.67 3.70
C SER A 290 11.16 -22.24 4.21
#